data_AF-A0A959VKH5-F1
#
_entry.id   AF-A0A959VKH5-F1
#
_cell.length_a   1.000
_cell.length_b   1.000
_cell.length_c   1.000
_cell.angle_alpha   90.00
_cell.angle_beta   90.00
_cell.angle_gamma   90.00
#
_symmetry.space_group_name_H-M   'P 1'
#
loop_
_entity.id
_entity.type
_entity.pdbx_description
1 polymer ?
#
loop_
_entity_poly.entity_id
_entity_poly.type
_entity_poly.pdbx_seq_one_letter_code
_entity_poly.pdbx_strand_id
1 'polypeptide(L)'
;MSENMEKFRHLDGNNAVIEKEFIHITFQHGDPNEVGVNGCRIEDILDIVTDKILDFQGRDLNCPENATALYHLDLAREALILRRRRREQQGVIGTRSKHKSE
;
A
#
# COMPACT_ATOMS: atom_id res chain seq x y z
N MET A 1 16.27 -3.77 -15.26
CA MET A 1 15.35 -2.94 -14.44
C MET A 1 15.83 -2.89 -12.98
N SER A 2 17.10 -2.56 -12.75
CA SER A 2 17.75 -2.61 -11.43
C SER A 2 18.30 -1.25 -10.96
N GLU A 3 18.32 -0.24 -11.82
CA GLU A 3 19.08 0.99 -11.59
C GLU A 3 18.34 2.08 -10.79
N ASN A 4 17.06 1.89 -10.43
CA ASN A 4 16.29 2.90 -9.68
C ASN A 4 16.00 2.52 -8.22
N MET A 5 16.45 1.35 -7.74
CA MET A 5 16.09 0.89 -6.39
C MET A 5 16.89 1.61 -5.28
N GLU A 6 18.05 2.18 -5.59
CA GLU A 6 18.86 2.92 -4.60
C GLU A 6 18.27 4.29 -4.26
N LYS A 7 17.55 4.94 -5.19
CA LYS A 7 16.87 6.23 -4.94
C LYS A 7 15.72 6.14 -3.92
N PHE A 8 15.21 4.94 -3.66
CA PHE A 8 14.13 4.68 -2.69
C PHE A 8 14.62 4.11 -1.37
N ARG A 9 15.95 3.98 -1.17
CA ARG A 9 16.49 3.80 0.18
C ARG A 9 16.36 5.15 0.89
N HIS A 10 15.35 5.26 1.75
CA HIS A 10 15.17 6.40 2.63
C HIS A 10 16.49 6.69 3.36
N LEU A 11 16.90 7.97 3.38
CA LEU A 11 18.18 8.48 3.90
C LEU A 11 18.42 8.10 5.37
N ASP A 12 17.37 7.72 6.09
CA ASP A 12 17.39 7.57 7.55
C ASP A 12 17.51 6.09 7.99
N GLY A 13 17.63 5.16 7.02
CA GLY A 13 17.74 3.72 7.29
C GLY A 13 16.48 3.06 7.87
N ASN A 14 15.47 3.86 8.26
CA ASN A 14 14.19 3.39 8.77
C ASN A 14 13.14 3.41 7.64
N ASN A 15 13.08 2.34 6.84
CA ASN A 15 12.16 2.18 5.70
C ASN A 15 10.65 2.20 6.06
N ALA A 16 10.30 2.47 7.31
CA ALA A 16 8.93 2.43 7.82
C ALA A 16 8.24 3.78 7.80
N VAL A 17 8.97 4.90 7.84
CA VAL A 17 8.37 6.24 7.94
C VAL A 17 8.63 7.01 6.65
N ILE A 18 7.56 7.55 6.06
CA ILE A 18 7.62 8.52 4.98
C ILE A 18 7.21 9.86 5.55
N GLU A 19 8.15 10.82 5.50
CA GLU A 19 7.93 12.19 5.92
C GLU A 19 8.20 13.15 4.75
N LYS A 20 7.20 13.97 4.42
CA LYS A 20 7.25 15.06 3.45
C LYS A 20 6.50 16.26 4.05
N GLU A 21 6.63 17.43 3.42
CA GLU A 21 6.05 18.69 3.90
C GLU A 21 4.59 18.61 4.37
N PHE A 22 3.74 17.82 3.68
CA PHE A 22 2.32 17.66 4.02
C PHE A 22 1.89 16.20 4.25
N ILE A 23 2.84 15.27 4.33
CA ILE A 23 2.53 13.83 4.39
C ILE A 23 3.42 13.18 5.44
N HIS A 24 2.78 12.56 6.43
CA HIS A 24 3.44 11.70 7.41
C HIS A 24 2.75 10.33 7.41
N ILE A 25 3.47 9.29 6.98
CA ILE A 25 2.95 7.92 6.90
C ILE A 25 3.92 6.99 7.62
N THR A 26 3.41 6.21 8.55
CA THR A 26 4.14 5.13 9.22
C THR A 26 3.60 3.80 8.72
N PHE A 27 4.39 3.06 7.96
CA PHE A 27 4.08 1.69 7.55
C PHE A 27 4.44 0.69 8.66
N GLN A 28 3.67 -0.40 8.72
CA GLN A 28 3.97 -1.52 9.59
C GLN A 28 5.39 -2.01 9.35
N HIS A 29 6.18 -2.06 10.43
CA HIS A 29 7.54 -2.54 10.41
C HIS A 29 7.71 -3.75 11.32
N GLY A 30 8.17 -4.86 10.78
CA GLY A 30 8.29 -6.13 11.51
C GLY A 30 6.99 -6.96 11.48
N ASP A 31 7.07 -8.20 11.97
CA ASP A 31 5.93 -9.11 12.05
C ASP A 31 4.96 -8.60 13.14
N PRO A 32 3.69 -8.31 12.81
CA PRO A 32 2.71 -7.85 13.79
C PRO A 32 2.52 -8.78 14.99
N ASN A 33 2.82 -10.07 14.86
CA ASN A 33 2.73 -11.02 15.97
C ASN A 33 3.89 -10.87 16.98
N GLU A 34 5.02 -10.30 16.56
CA GLU A 34 6.20 -10.10 17.41
C GLU A 34 6.27 -8.69 17.99
N VAL A 35 6.00 -7.67 17.16
CA VAL A 35 6.17 -6.26 17.53
C VAL A 35 4.86 -5.50 17.70
N GLY A 36 3.72 -6.17 17.52
CA GLY A 36 2.41 -5.54 17.49
C GLY A 36 2.16 -4.73 16.21
N VAL A 37 1.00 -4.10 16.16
CA VAL A 37 0.65 -3.16 15.08
C VAL A 37 1.28 -1.80 15.39
N ASN A 38 2.20 -1.36 14.54
CA ASN A 38 2.99 -0.13 14.72
C ASN A 38 2.94 0.81 13.50
N GLY A 39 2.13 0.50 12.50
CA GLY A 39 1.92 1.34 11.33
C GLY A 39 0.80 0.81 10.44
N CYS A 40 0.51 1.53 9.36
CA CYS A 40 -0.48 1.17 8.37
C CYS A 40 0.07 0.17 7.35
N ARG A 41 -0.85 -0.43 6.60
CA ARG A 41 -0.55 -1.22 5.41
C ARG A 41 -0.69 -0.34 4.17
N ILE A 42 -0.29 -0.89 3.01
CA ILE A 42 -0.42 -0.19 1.73
C ILE A 42 -1.89 -0.02 1.36
N GLU A 43 -2.71 -1.04 1.64
CA GLU A 43 -4.15 -1.06 1.38
C GLU A 43 -4.87 0.09 2.10
N ASP A 44 -4.44 0.44 3.31
CA ASP A 44 -5.06 1.52 4.08
C ASP A 44 -4.82 2.89 3.41
N ILE A 45 -3.66 3.07 2.75
CA ILE A 45 -3.37 4.27 1.95
C ILE A 45 -4.17 4.29 0.64
N LEU A 46 -4.33 3.13 0.00
CA LEU A 46 -5.17 3.04 -1.20
C LEU A 46 -6.62 3.41 -0.91
N ASP A 47 -7.15 2.97 0.24
CA ASP A 47 -8.51 3.28 0.66
C ASP A 47 -8.68 4.80 0.88
N ILE A 48 -7.75 5.46 1.58
CA ILE A 48 -7.75 6.93 1.77
C ILE A 48 -7.72 7.69 0.43
N VAL A 49 -6.84 7.27 -0.49
CA VAL A 49 -6.73 7.91 -1.81
C VAL A 49 -8.00 7.68 -2.64
N THR A 50 -8.58 6.49 -2.55
CA THR A 50 -9.84 6.14 -3.24
C THR A 50 -10.98 7.01 -2.76
N ASP A 51 -11.15 7.15 -1.44
CA ASP A 51 -12.16 8.03 -0.84
C ASP A 51 -11.97 9.48 -1.31
N LYS A 52 -10.72 9.95 -1.40
CA LYS A 52 -10.43 11.31 -1.85
C LYS A 52 -10.79 11.54 -3.33
N ILE A 53 -10.55 10.56 -4.19
CA ILE A 53 -10.92 10.67 -5.61
C ILE A 53 -12.44 10.52 -5.78
N LEU A 54 -13.10 9.66 -5.01
CA LEU A 54 -14.57 9.56 -4.98
C LEU A 54 -15.22 10.88 -4.56
N ASP A 55 -14.63 11.58 -3.59
CA ASP A 55 -15.05 12.91 -3.14
C ASP A 55 -14.93 13.98 -4.25
N PHE A 56 -13.95 13.86 -5.16
CA PHE A 56 -13.88 14.69 -6.36
C PHE A 56 -14.88 14.25 -7.43
N GLN A 57 -15.01 12.94 -7.64
CA GLN A 57 -15.88 12.36 -8.66
C GLN A 57 -17.37 12.55 -8.37
N GLY A 58 -17.77 12.56 -7.10
CA GLY A 58 -19.17 12.72 -6.66
C GLY A 58 -19.65 14.18 -6.59
N ARG A 59 -18.77 15.15 -6.84
CA ARG A 59 -19.08 16.60 -6.81
C ARG A 59 -18.83 17.23 -8.18
N ASP A 60 -18.63 18.54 -8.21
CA ASP A 60 -18.44 19.34 -9.42
C ASP A 60 -17.15 19.03 -10.19
N LEU A 61 -16.26 18.20 -9.63
CA LEU A 61 -14.98 17.82 -10.23
C LEU A 61 -15.03 16.43 -10.89
N ASN A 62 -16.22 15.96 -11.26
CA ASN A 62 -16.39 14.69 -11.97
C ASN A 62 -15.66 14.72 -13.33
N CYS A 63 -14.84 13.70 -13.60
CA CYS A 63 -14.23 13.53 -14.90
C CYS A 63 -13.90 12.05 -15.23
N PRO A 64 -13.71 11.71 -16.52
CA PRO A 64 -13.32 10.37 -16.95
C PRO A 64 -11.97 9.90 -16.39
N GLU A 65 -11.03 10.82 -16.17
CA GLU A 65 -9.70 10.52 -15.61
C GLU A 65 -9.81 10.06 -14.15
N ASN A 66 -10.68 10.69 -13.35
CA ASN A 66 -10.97 10.25 -11.98
C ASN A 66 -11.58 8.84 -11.96
N ALA A 67 -12.54 8.58 -12.84
CA ALA A 67 -13.15 7.24 -12.98
C ALA A 67 -12.10 6.18 -13.36
N THR A 68 -11.19 6.53 -14.26
CA THR A 68 -10.09 5.64 -14.69
C THR A 68 -9.09 5.39 -13.56
N ALA A 69 -8.75 6.43 -12.78
CA ALA A 69 -7.89 6.30 -11.62
C ALA A 69 -8.52 5.39 -10.55
N LEU A 70 -9.81 5.57 -10.26
CA LEU A 70 -10.56 4.72 -9.32
C LEU A 70 -10.55 3.25 -9.75
N TYR A 71 -10.77 2.97 -11.05
CA TYR A 71 -10.70 1.61 -11.59
C TYR A 71 -9.32 0.97 -11.36
N HIS A 72 -8.23 1.71 -11.60
CA HIS A 72 -6.88 1.18 -11.39
C HIS A 72 -6.53 0.99 -9.91
N LEU A 73 -7.02 1.87 -9.02
CA LEU A 73 -6.85 1.72 -7.58
C LEU A 73 -7.58 0.48 -7.06
N ASP A 74 -8.77 0.20 -7.56
CA ASP A 74 -9.53 -1.01 -7.21
C ASP A 74 -8.79 -2.28 -7.65
N LEU A 75 -8.31 -2.35 -8.90
CA LEU A 75 -7.49 -3.47 -9.37
C LEU A 75 -6.21 -3.65 -8.54
N ALA A 76 -5.55 -2.57 -8.16
CA ALA A 76 -4.36 -2.63 -7.30
C ALA A 76 -4.71 -3.21 -5.94
N ARG A 77 -5.83 -2.78 -5.34
CA ARG A 77 -6.34 -3.28 -4.07
C ARG A 77 -6.71 -4.75 -4.13
N GLU A 78 -7.42 -5.18 -5.17
CA GLU A 78 -7.77 -6.59 -5.39
C GLU A 78 -6.51 -7.47 -5.49
N ALA A 79 -5.49 -7.02 -6.22
CA ALA A 79 -4.22 -7.74 -6.34
C ALA A 79 -3.52 -7.90 -4.99
N LEU A 80 -3.55 -6.88 -4.12
CA LEU A 80 -2.98 -6.94 -2.77
C LEU A 80 -3.76 -7.89 -1.85
N ILE A 81 -5.10 -7.86 -1.91
CA ILE A 81 -5.96 -8.79 -1.17
C ILE A 81 -5.70 -10.23 -1.60
N LEU A 82 -5.59 -10.47 -2.91
CA LEU A 82 -5.27 -11.78 -3.46
C LEU A 82 -3.91 -12.27 -2.95
N ARG A 83 -2.89 -11.42 -2.98
CA ARG A 83 -1.58 -11.71 -2.39
C ARG A 83 -1.69 -12.08 -0.91
N ARG A 84 -2.45 -11.33 -0.11
CA ARG A 84 -2.66 -11.63 1.31
C ARG A 84 -3.31 -13.00 1.51
N ARG A 85 -4.38 -13.30 0.77
CA ARG A 85 -5.06 -14.61 0.82
C ARG A 85 -4.12 -15.77 0.46
N ARG A 86 -3.30 -15.61 -0.58
CA ARG A 86 -2.29 -16.63 -0.96
C ARG A 86 -1.27 -16.85 0.15
N ARG A 87 -0.82 -15.78 0.80
CA ARG A 87 0.11 -15.87 1.94
C ARG A 87 -0.51 -16.58 3.13
N GLU A 88 -1.78 -16.29 3.41
CA GLU A 88 -2.56 -16.94 4.46
C GLU A 88 -2.72 -18.44 4.20
N GLN A 89 -3.13 -18.82 2.99
CA GLN A 89 -3.25 -20.23 2.56
C GLN A 89 -1.92 -20.99 2.64
N GLN A 90 -0.81 -20.31 2.39
CA GLN A 90 0.54 -20.87 2.47
C GLN A 90 1.11 -20.85 3.91
N GLY A 91 0.41 -20.30 4.89
CA GLY A 91 0.89 -20.18 6.27
C GLY A 91 2.07 -19.22 6.45
N VAL A 92 2.27 -18.29 5.51
CA VAL A 92 3.39 -17.32 5.52
C VAL A 92 2.94 -15.88 5.73
N ILE A 93 1.69 -15.64 6.13
CA ILE A 93 1.23 -14.30 6.51
C ILE A 93 2.04 -13.77 7.72
N GLY A 94 2.36 -12.48 7.75
CA GLY A 94 3.21 -11.88 8.79
C GLY A 94 4.72 -12.10 8.63
N THR A 95 5.15 -13.18 7.95
CA THR A 95 6.57 -13.54 7.87
C THR A 95 7.33 -12.86 6.72
N ARG A 96 8.67 -12.91 6.75
CA ARG A 96 9.52 -12.45 5.61
C ARG A 96 9.63 -13.47 4.47
N SER A 97 8.99 -14.62 4.58
CA SER A 97 9.05 -15.67 3.57
C SER A 97 8.38 -15.24 2.26
N LYS A 98 9.00 -15.61 1.14
CA LYS A 98 8.40 -15.45 -0.19
C LYS A 98 7.17 -16.36 -0.29
N HIS A 99 6.11 -15.84 -0.90
CA HIS A 99 4.94 -16.64 -1.26
C HIS A 99 5.04 -17.06 -2.72
N LYS A 100 4.44 -18.19 -3.07
CA LYS A 100 4.28 -18.63 -4.46
C LYS A 100 3.10 -17.89 -5.09
N SER A 101 3.31 -17.35 -6.28
CA SER A 101 2.29 -16.62 -7.04
C SER A 101 1.50 -17.52 -8.01
N GLU A 102 1.86 -18.80 -8.09
CA GLU A 102 1.33 -19.83 -8.97
C GLU A 102 0.83 -21.03 -8.15
#